data_AF-A0A9X9LF51-F1
#
_entry.id   AF-A0A9X9LF51-F1
#
_cell.length_a   1.000
_cell.length_b   1.000
_cell.length_c   1.000
_cell.angle_alpha   90.00
_cell.angle_beta   90.00
_cell.angle_gamma   90.00
#
_symmetry.space_group_name_H-M   'P 1'
#
loop_
_entity.id
_entity.type
_entity.pdbx_description
1 polymer ?
#
loop_
_entity_poly.entity_id
_entity_poly.type
_entity_poly.pdbx_seq_one_letter_code
_entity_poly.pdbx_strand_id
1 'polypeptide(L)'
;MTKATAAEIESKVIEAKENERKINEARECYRPVAARASLLYFVINDLRKINPIYQFSLKAFNMLFLRAIEQADKAEDVQGRISILMENVTYAVFLYTSRALFERDKLTFLSQMAFQILLRKKEIDPLELDFLLRFTVEHTYLSPVDFLTTQSWSALK
;
A
#
# COMPACT_ATOMS: atom_id res chain seq x y z
N MET A 1 -23.78 2.08 48.45
CA MET A 1 -23.02 3.04 47.60
C MET A 1 -23.37 4.45 48.02
N THR A 2 -22.39 5.25 48.40
CA THR A 2 -22.57 6.65 48.84
C THR A 2 -22.80 7.56 47.63
N LYS A 3 -23.66 8.58 47.78
CA LYS A 3 -24.02 9.54 46.71
C LYS A 3 -22.80 10.18 46.03
N ALA A 4 -21.71 10.39 46.78
CA ALA A 4 -20.44 10.90 46.28
C ALA A 4 -19.73 9.92 45.31
N THR A 5 -19.73 8.63 45.63
CA THR A 5 -19.13 7.59 44.77
C THR A 5 -19.90 7.43 43.46
N ALA A 6 -21.23 7.58 43.48
CA ALA A 6 -22.05 7.54 42.27
C ALA A 6 -21.75 8.72 41.33
N ALA A 7 -21.63 9.93 41.86
CA ALA A 7 -21.28 11.12 41.08
C ALA A 7 -19.87 11.06 40.47
N GLU A 8 -18.90 10.50 41.21
CA GLU A 8 -17.54 10.29 40.70
C GLU A 8 -17.50 9.27 39.55
N ILE A 9 -18.28 8.18 39.66
CA ILE A 9 -18.42 7.19 38.57
C ILE A 9 -19.04 7.85 37.34
N GLU A 10 -20.09 8.64 37.51
CA GLU A 10 -20.76 9.33 36.39
C GLU A 10 -19.81 10.30 35.68
N SER A 11 -19.04 11.08 36.43
CA SER A 11 -18.01 11.96 35.86
C SER A 11 -16.95 11.18 35.07
N LYS A 12 -16.44 10.07 35.62
CA LYS A 12 -15.45 9.23 34.94
C LYS A 12 -15.99 8.57 33.68
N VAL A 13 -17.28 8.21 33.66
CA VAL A 13 -17.93 7.66 32.46
C VAL A 13 -18.03 8.71 31.36
N ILE A 14 -18.34 9.96 31.71
CA ILE A 14 -18.40 11.07 30.74
C ILE A 14 -17.01 11.34 30.14
N GLU A 15 -15.97 11.41 30.98
CA GLU A 15 -14.60 11.61 30.54
C GLU A 15 -14.09 10.46 29.65
N ALA A 16 -14.42 9.21 30.02
CA ALA A 16 -14.05 8.04 29.22
C ALA A 16 -14.67 8.08 27.82
N LYS A 17 -15.95 8.47 27.70
CA LYS A 17 -16.63 8.61 26.40
C LYS A 17 -15.99 9.68 25.52
N GLU A 18 -15.58 10.80 26.11
CA GLU A 18 -14.91 11.88 25.38
C GLU A 18 -13.52 11.45 24.90
N ASN A 19 -12.76 10.75 25.74
CA ASN A 19 -11.46 10.19 25.36
C ASN A 19 -11.59 9.12 24.27
N GLU A 20 -12.60 8.24 24.38
CA GLU A 20 -12.90 7.24 23.35
C GLU A 20 -13.18 7.91 22.00
N ARG A 21 -13.98 8.97 21.98
CA ARG A 21 -14.26 9.75 20.76
C ARG A 21 -12.97 10.28 20.14
N LYS A 22 -12.11 10.94 20.92
CA LYS A 22 -10.83 11.49 20.44
C LYS A 22 -9.88 10.41 19.91
N ILE A 23 -9.82 9.26 20.59
CA ILE A 23 -9.03 8.11 20.13
C ILE A 23 -9.56 7.60 18.80
N ASN A 24 -10.89 7.49 18.65
CA ASN A 24 -11.50 7.03 17.43
C ASN A 24 -11.25 8.00 16.27
N GLU A 25 -11.41 9.31 16.49
CA GLU A 25 -11.09 10.35 15.52
C GLU A 25 -9.62 10.27 15.06
N ALA A 26 -8.68 10.16 16.00
CA ALA A 26 -7.27 10.00 15.66
C ALA A 26 -7.01 8.69 14.87
N ARG A 27 -7.67 7.59 15.24
CA ARG A 27 -7.56 6.30 14.55
C ARG A 27 -8.04 6.39 13.10
N GLU A 28 -9.13 7.11 12.85
CA GLU A 28 -9.67 7.33 11.51
C GLU A 28 -8.67 8.08 10.63
N CYS A 29 -8.03 9.14 11.16
CA CYS A 29 -7.03 9.92 10.44
C CYS A 29 -5.85 9.04 9.95
N TYR A 30 -5.36 8.10 10.76
CA TYR A 30 -4.22 7.25 10.39
C TYR A 30 -4.60 5.96 9.64
N ARG A 31 -5.89 5.69 9.43
CA ARG A 31 -6.35 4.53 8.65
C ARG A 31 -5.71 4.40 7.26
N PRO A 32 -5.44 5.48 6.49
CA PRO A 32 -4.73 5.38 5.20
C PRO A 32 -3.31 4.80 5.33
N VAL A 33 -2.59 5.13 6.41
CA VAL A 33 -1.24 4.58 6.67
C VAL A 33 -1.32 3.07 6.92
N ALA A 34 -2.30 2.62 7.71
CA ALA A 34 -2.53 1.20 7.96
C ALA A 34 -2.95 0.45 6.67
N ALA A 35 -3.79 1.06 5.83
CA ALA A 35 -4.18 0.50 4.55
C ALA A 35 -2.97 0.38 3.59
N ARG A 36 -2.09 1.40 3.56
CA ARG A 36 -0.83 1.34 2.81
C ARG A 36 0.06 0.21 3.30
N ALA A 37 0.26 0.08 4.61
CA ALA A 37 1.07 -0.99 5.19
C ALA A 37 0.52 -2.38 4.85
N SER A 38 -0.80 -2.57 4.96
CA SER A 38 -1.46 -3.82 4.59
C SER A 38 -1.26 -4.16 3.11
N LEU A 39 -1.44 -3.20 2.21
CA LEU A 39 -1.17 -3.37 0.77
C LEU A 39 0.26 -3.85 0.53
N LEU A 40 1.24 -3.17 1.14
CA LEU A 40 2.66 -3.49 0.98
C LEU A 40 3.00 -4.88 1.51
N TYR A 41 2.44 -5.27 2.66
CA TYR A 41 2.64 -6.61 3.20
C TYR A 41 2.14 -7.69 2.23
N PHE A 42 0.96 -7.51 1.65
CA PHE A 42 0.44 -8.48 0.68
C PHE A 42 1.26 -8.53 -0.61
N VAL A 43 1.75 -7.38 -1.10
CA VAL A 43 2.66 -7.33 -2.25
C VAL A 43 3.92 -8.15 -1.98
N ILE A 44 4.59 -7.96 -0.84
CA ILE A 44 5.83 -8.70 -0.55
C ILE A 44 5.56 -10.18 -0.25
N ASN A 45 4.42 -10.51 0.36
CA ASN A 45 4.04 -11.90 0.63
C ASN A 45 3.75 -12.67 -0.67
N ASP A 46 3.25 -11.98 -1.69
CA ASP A 46 2.98 -12.56 -3.00
C ASP A 46 4.26 -12.80 -3.83
N LEU A 47 5.42 -12.28 -3.44
CA LEU A 47 6.69 -12.54 -4.12
C LEU A 47 7.08 -14.03 -4.09
N ARG A 48 6.57 -14.80 -3.13
CA ARG A 48 6.73 -16.27 -3.10
C ARG A 48 6.18 -16.94 -4.37
N LYS A 49 5.21 -16.31 -5.05
CA LYS A 49 4.62 -16.78 -6.32
C LYS A 49 5.60 -16.62 -7.50
N ILE A 50 6.53 -15.68 -7.40
CA ILE A 50 7.62 -15.47 -8.38
C ILE A 50 8.75 -16.46 -8.09
N ASN A 51 9.19 -16.53 -6.83
CA ASN A 51 10.21 -17.48 -6.40
C ASN A 51 9.93 -17.93 -4.96
N PRO A 52 9.79 -19.24 -4.69
CA PRO A 52 9.48 -19.75 -3.35
C PRO A 52 10.42 -19.31 -2.23
N ILE A 53 11.66 -18.91 -2.55
CA ILE A 53 12.63 -18.42 -1.54
C ILE A 53 12.27 -17.02 -1.00
N TYR A 54 11.44 -16.25 -1.71
CA TYR A 54 11.02 -14.90 -1.31
C TYR A 54 9.89 -14.97 -0.27
N GLN A 55 10.26 -15.38 0.93
CA GLN A 55 9.34 -15.55 2.05
C GLN A 55 9.56 -14.47 3.11
N PHE A 56 8.52 -13.69 3.36
CA PHE A 56 8.53 -12.63 4.37
C PHE A 56 7.50 -12.94 5.46
N SER A 57 7.91 -12.90 6.72
CA SER A 57 6.98 -13.08 7.85
C SER A 57 6.29 -11.77 8.21
N LEU A 58 5.06 -11.86 8.71
CA LEU A 58 4.35 -10.70 9.27
C LEU A 58 5.12 -10.07 10.43
N LYS A 59 5.82 -10.88 11.23
CA LYS A 59 6.66 -10.41 12.34
C LYS A 59 7.79 -9.50 11.86
N ALA A 60 8.52 -9.92 10.82
CA ALA A 60 9.61 -9.11 10.25
C ALA A 60 9.05 -7.81 9.62
N PHE A 61 7.92 -7.90 8.92
CA PHE A 61 7.24 -6.73 8.38
C PHE A 61 6.82 -5.74 9.48
N ASN A 62 6.22 -6.21 10.58
CA ASN A 62 5.81 -5.35 11.68
C ASN A 62 7.01 -4.63 12.33
N MET A 63 8.14 -5.32 12.50
CA MET A 63 9.36 -4.69 13.01
C MET A 63 9.86 -3.58 12.08
N LEU A 64 9.85 -3.82 10.77
CA LEU A 64 10.22 -2.81 9.76
C LEU A 64 9.24 -1.63 9.76
N PHE A 65 7.95 -1.91 9.81
CA PHE A 65 6.88 -0.90 9.81
C PHE A 65 6.98 0.03 11.02
N LEU A 66 7.12 -0.52 12.23
CA LEU A 66 7.28 0.26 13.45
C LEU A 66 8.56 1.11 13.40
N ARG A 67 9.67 0.53 12.96
CA ARG A 67 10.92 1.28 12.76
C ARG A 67 10.75 2.42 11.76
N ALA A 68 10.04 2.21 10.65
CA ALA A 68 9.79 3.25 9.65
C ALA A 68 8.94 4.40 10.21
N ILE A 69 7.97 4.11 11.08
CA ILE A 69 7.16 5.13 11.79
C ILE A 69 8.03 5.94 12.75
N GLU A 70 8.88 5.28 13.52
CA GLU A 70 9.79 5.91 14.50
C GLU A 70 10.81 6.83 13.83
N GLN A 71 11.33 6.42 12.67
CA GLN A 71 12.32 7.19 11.90
C GLN A 71 11.72 8.30 11.05
N ALA A 72 10.40 8.28 10.83
CA ALA A 72 9.74 9.25 9.98
C ALA A 72 9.66 10.62 10.64
N ASP A 73 10.03 11.67 9.89
CA ASP A 73 10.01 13.06 10.35
C ASP A 73 8.64 13.50 10.88
N LYS A 74 8.66 14.37 11.89
CA LYS A 74 7.45 14.97 12.44
C LYS A 74 6.91 16.00 11.44
N ALA A 75 5.60 16.18 11.42
CA ALA A 75 4.93 17.25 10.69
C ALA A 75 4.07 18.07 11.65
N GLU A 76 3.80 19.32 11.27
CA GLU A 76 2.96 20.24 12.06
C GLU A 76 1.48 19.85 11.99
N ASP A 77 1.03 19.37 10.83
CA ASP A 77 -0.35 18.95 10.61
C ASP A 77 -0.47 17.43 10.38
N VAL A 78 -1.69 16.93 10.61
CA VAL A 78 -1.99 15.49 10.55
C VAL A 78 -1.89 14.96 9.12
N GLN A 79 -2.28 15.73 8.10
CA GLN A 79 -2.23 15.28 6.70
C GLN A 79 -0.79 15.20 6.20
N GLY A 80 0.03 16.21 6.52
CA GLY A 80 1.48 16.18 6.30
C GLY A 80 2.13 14.97 6.97
N ARG A 81 1.76 14.69 8.23
CA ARG A 81 2.28 13.52 8.95
C ARG A 81 1.88 12.21 8.26
N ILE A 82 0.63 12.09 7.79
CA ILE A 82 0.15 10.91 7.07
C ILE A 82 0.93 10.69 5.77
N SER A 83 1.21 11.74 5.00
CA SER A 83 1.99 11.63 3.75
C SER A 83 3.41 11.14 4.03
N ILE A 84 4.11 11.77 4.98
CA ILE A 84 5.47 11.39 5.38
C ILE A 84 5.52 9.94 5.87
N LEU A 85 4.54 9.52 6.68
CA LEU A 85 4.45 8.14 7.16
C LEU A 85 4.25 7.16 6.02
N MET A 86 3.34 7.45 5.08
CA MET A 86 3.11 6.58 3.93
C MET A 86 4.36 6.45 3.06
N GLU A 87 5.05 7.56 2.78
CA GLU A 87 6.27 7.56 1.97
C GLU A 87 7.41 6.81 2.65
N ASN A 88 7.67 7.07 3.93
CA ASN A 88 8.73 6.41 4.67
C ASN A 88 8.50 4.91 4.83
N VAL A 89 7.27 4.47 5.11
CA VAL A 89 6.92 3.04 5.16
C VAL A 89 7.09 2.41 3.78
N THR A 90 6.62 3.07 2.72
CA THR A 90 6.75 2.59 1.33
C THR A 90 8.22 2.41 0.96
N TYR A 91 9.06 3.41 1.24
CA TYR A 91 10.48 3.37 0.93
C TYR A 91 11.25 2.34 1.76
N ALA A 92 10.94 2.25 3.07
CA ALA A 92 11.57 1.26 3.94
C ALA A 92 11.26 -0.18 3.49
N VAL A 93 10.02 -0.47 3.12
CA VAL A 93 9.62 -1.77 2.57
C VAL A 93 10.30 -2.03 1.24
N PHE A 94 10.31 -1.07 0.33
CA PHE A 94 11.01 -1.18 -0.95
C PHE A 94 12.50 -1.54 -0.76
N LEU A 95 13.22 -0.83 0.09
CA LEU A 95 14.64 -1.09 0.34
C LEU A 95 14.87 -2.44 1.01
N TYR A 96 14.08 -2.76 2.03
CA TYR A 96 14.21 -4.02 2.76
C TYR A 96 13.99 -5.22 1.85
N THR A 97 12.90 -5.19 1.06
CA THR A 97 12.57 -6.26 0.13
C THR A 97 13.58 -6.32 -1.00
N SER A 98 13.96 -5.20 -1.62
CA SER A 98 14.91 -5.20 -2.74
C SER A 98 16.27 -5.80 -2.36
N ARG A 99 16.73 -5.64 -1.12
CA ARG A 99 17.98 -6.28 -0.64
C ARG A 99 17.88 -7.81 -0.54
N ALA A 100 16.68 -8.35 -0.40
CA ALA A 100 16.41 -9.78 -0.30
C ALA A 100 16.09 -10.45 -1.65
N LEU A 101 15.93 -9.66 -2.72
CA LEU A 101 15.62 -10.15 -4.07
C LEU A 101 16.87 -10.27 -4.94
N PHE A 102 16.82 -11.17 -5.92
CA PHE A 102 17.79 -11.17 -7.01
C PHE A 102 17.55 -9.98 -7.92
N GLU A 103 18.60 -9.43 -8.55
CA GLU A 103 18.51 -8.24 -9.41
C GLU A 103 17.42 -8.36 -10.48
N ARG A 104 17.31 -9.54 -11.11
CA ARG A 104 16.32 -9.81 -12.17
C ARG A 104 14.86 -9.64 -11.71
N ASP A 105 14.59 -9.84 -10.42
CA ASP A 105 13.23 -9.86 -9.85
C ASP A 105 12.84 -8.50 -9.24
N LYS A 106 13.80 -7.58 -9.05
CA LYS A 106 13.57 -6.27 -8.42
C LYS A 106 12.64 -5.38 -9.23
N LEU A 107 12.79 -5.34 -10.56
CA LEU A 107 11.95 -4.50 -11.41
C LEU A 107 10.49 -4.99 -11.40
N THR A 108 10.28 -6.30 -11.42
CA THR A 108 8.94 -6.90 -11.30
C THR A 108 8.29 -6.54 -9.97
N PHE A 109 9.03 -6.67 -8.87
CA PHE A 109 8.56 -6.26 -7.55
C PHE A 109 8.21 -4.76 -7.49
N LEU A 110 9.12 -3.89 -7.96
CA LEU A 110 8.92 -2.44 -7.95
C LEU A 110 7.68 -2.05 -8.77
N SER A 111 7.53 -2.62 -9.97
CA SER A 111 6.39 -2.38 -10.85
C SER A 111 5.09 -2.82 -10.18
N GLN A 112 5.05 -4.03 -9.61
CA GLN A 112 3.87 -4.52 -8.89
C GLN A 112 3.50 -3.62 -7.70
N MET A 113 4.50 -3.20 -6.91
CA MET A 113 4.29 -2.28 -5.79
C MET A 113 3.71 -0.94 -6.26
N ALA A 114 4.27 -0.37 -7.33
CA ALA A 114 3.79 0.89 -7.92
C ALA A 114 2.35 0.76 -8.44
N PHE A 115 2.05 -0.27 -9.25
CA PHE A 115 0.71 -0.49 -9.79
C PHE A 115 -0.33 -0.69 -8.69
N GLN A 116 -0.03 -1.49 -7.67
CA GLN A 116 -0.93 -1.68 -6.53
C GLN A 116 -1.18 -0.38 -5.76
N ILE A 117 -0.16 0.48 -5.63
CA ILE A 117 -0.29 1.80 -5.01
C ILE A 117 -1.21 2.70 -5.84
N LEU A 118 -0.98 2.79 -7.15
CA LEU A 118 -1.73 3.64 -8.08
C LEU A 118 -3.18 3.18 -8.25
N LEU A 119 -3.43 1.87 -8.36
CA LEU A 119 -4.78 1.29 -8.39
C LEU A 119 -5.57 1.67 -7.13
N ARG A 120 -4.95 1.57 -5.95
CA ARG A 120 -5.61 1.96 -4.68
C ARG A 120 -5.92 3.45 -4.62
N LYS A 121 -5.07 4.28 -5.23
CA LYS A 121 -5.33 5.73 -5.37
C LYS A 121 -6.32 6.05 -6.50
N LYS A 122 -6.69 5.07 -7.34
CA LYS A 122 -7.50 5.24 -8.55
C LYS A 122 -6.86 6.18 -9.57
N GLU A 123 -5.53 6.17 -9.65
CA GLU A 123 -4.75 6.97 -10.60
C GLU A 123 -4.51 6.24 -11.94
N ILE A 124 -4.77 4.93 -12.00
CA ILE A 124 -4.71 4.13 -13.22
C ILE A 124 -5.95 3.25 -13.36
N ASP A 125 -6.38 3.01 -14.59
CA ASP A 125 -7.52 2.14 -14.90
C ASP A 125 -7.11 0.65 -14.81
N PRO A 126 -7.86 -0.18 -14.07
CA PRO A 126 -7.62 -1.63 -14.02
C PRO A 126 -7.62 -2.31 -15.40
N LEU A 127 -8.43 -1.85 -16.36
CA LEU A 127 -8.50 -2.41 -17.72
C LEU A 127 -7.28 -2.04 -18.53
N GLU A 128 -6.78 -0.81 -18.42
CA GLU A 128 -5.54 -0.40 -19.08
C GLU A 128 -4.34 -1.17 -18.52
N LEU A 129 -4.32 -1.40 -17.20
CA LEU A 129 -3.29 -2.22 -16.58
C LEU A 129 -3.39 -3.70 -17.02
N ASP A 130 -4.59 -4.28 -17.09
CA ASP A 130 -4.76 -5.65 -17.57
C ASP A 130 -4.32 -5.79 -19.03
N PHE A 131 -4.65 -4.80 -19.87
CA PHE A 131 -4.17 -4.71 -21.25
C PHE A 131 -2.64 -4.63 -21.31
N LEU A 132 -2.01 -3.79 -20.49
CA LEU A 132 -0.55 -3.69 -20.40
C LEU A 132 0.11 -5.03 -20.01
N LEU A 133 -0.50 -5.77 -19.08
CA LEU A 133 0.07 -7.01 -18.53
C LEU A 133 -0.17 -8.23 -19.42
N ARG A 134 -1.31 -8.31 -20.10
CA ARG A 134 -1.73 -9.50 -20.86
C ARG A 134 -1.69 -9.34 -22.36
N PHE A 135 -1.78 -8.11 -22.87
CA PHE A 135 -1.84 -7.79 -24.29
C PHE A 135 -2.86 -8.67 -25.05
N THR A 136 -4.14 -8.56 -24.70
CA THR A 136 -5.23 -9.43 -25.19
C THR A 136 -5.71 -9.09 -26.62
N VAL A 137 -4.81 -8.64 -27.49
CA VAL A 137 -5.12 -8.21 -28.86
C VAL A 137 -5.30 -9.41 -29.80
N GLU A 138 -6.41 -9.46 -30.52
CA GLU A 138 -6.63 -10.43 -31.60
C GLU A 138 -5.78 -10.08 -32.84
N HIS A 139 -4.96 -10.99 -33.33
CA HIS A 139 -4.07 -10.76 -34.48
C HIS A 139 -4.79 -10.92 -35.84
N THR A 140 -5.96 -10.31 -35.99
CA THR A 140 -6.85 -10.52 -37.12
C THR A 140 -6.71 -9.47 -38.22
N TYR A 141 -6.12 -8.31 -37.93
CA TYR A 141 -6.04 -7.19 -38.88
C TYR A 141 -4.67 -7.10 -39.55
N LEU A 142 -4.62 -7.35 -40.87
CA LEU A 142 -3.44 -7.14 -41.69
C LEU A 142 -3.01 -5.66 -41.66
N SER A 143 -1.71 -5.44 -41.50
CA SER A 143 -1.16 -4.09 -41.55
C SER A 143 -1.28 -3.53 -42.98
N PRO A 144 -1.88 -2.36 -43.18
CA PRO A 144 -1.91 -1.67 -44.47
C PRO A 144 -0.59 -0.94 -44.78
N VAL A 145 0.33 -0.89 -43.81
CA VAL A 145 1.63 -0.20 -43.91
C VAL A 145 2.77 -1.19 -43.72
N ASP A 146 3.88 -0.95 -44.40
CA ASP A 146 5.08 -1.81 -44.40
C ASP A 146 5.93 -1.68 -43.12
N PHE A 147 5.87 -0.53 -42.45
CA PHE A 147 6.64 -0.26 -41.23
C PHE A 147 6.02 -0.83 -39.94
N LEU A 148 4.79 -1.34 -39.98
CA LEU A 148 4.14 -2.01 -38.84
C LEU A 148 3.87 -3.47 -39.16
N THR A 149 4.09 -4.33 -38.16
CA THR A 149 3.65 -5.72 -38.22
C THR A 149 2.13 -5.81 -38.06
N THR A 150 1.51 -6.87 -38.60
CA THR A 150 0.10 -7.22 -38.37
C THR A 150 -0.26 -7.23 -36.89
N GLN A 151 0.64 -7.73 -36.03
CA GLN A 151 0.44 -7.74 -34.58
C GLN A 151 0.37 -6.32 -34.00
N SER A 152 1.31 -5.45 -34.36
CA SER A 152 1.34 -4.06 -33.90
C SER A 152 0.14 -3.26 -34.41
N TRP A 153 -0.26 -3.49 -35.67
CA TRP A 153 -1.43 -2.84 -36.25
C TRP A 153 -2.74 -3.29 -35.59
N SER A 154 -2.87 -4.59 -35.31
CA SER A 154 -4.03 -5.11 -34.58
C SER A 154 -4.17 -4.51 -33.19
N ALA A 155 -3.07 -4.08 -32.55
CA ALA A 155 -3.12 -3.46 -31.23
C ALA A 155 -3.63 -2.01 -31.23
N LEU A 156 -3.70 -1.37 -32.41
CA LEU A 156 -4.23 -0.02 -32.59
C LEU A 156 -5.73 -0.03 -32.93
N LYS A 157 -6.30 -1.21 -33.24
CA LYS A 157 -7.67 -1.39 -33.75
C LYS A 157 -8.55 -2.06 -32.72
#